data_AF-F2I8M5-F1
#
_entry.id   AF-F2I8M5-F1
#
_cell.length_a   1.000
_cell.length_b   1.000
_cell.length_c   1.000
_cell.angle_alpha   90.00
_cell.angle_beta   90.00
_cell.angle_gamma   90.00
#
_symmetry.space_group_name_H-M   'P 1'
#
loop_
_entity.id
_entity.type
_entity.pdbx_description
1 polymer ?
#
loop_
_entity_poly.entity_id
_entity_poly.type
_entity_poly.pdbx_seq_one_letter_code
_entity_poly.pdbx_strand_id
1 'polypeptide(L)' 'MNKSRRQALLMTALSLIYATYQLQKPADQLTGYHLFLGHLLPIVAAVFALNEKKTGLKWTLVAINLFLLAIMVYVFWMS' A
#
# COMPACT_ATOMS: atom_id res chain seq x y z
N MET A 1 -20.77 8.98 -1.60
CA MET A 1 -19.68 8.11 -1.09
C MET A 1 -19.31 8.56 0.32
N ASN A 2 -19.27 7.66 1.31
CA ASN A 2 -18.95 8.04 2.69
C ASN A 2 -17.46 8.42 2.84
N LYS A 3 -17.16 9.31 3.79
CA LYS A 3 -15.80 9.83 4.05
C LYS A 3 -14.79 8.70 4.26
N SER A 4 -15.14 7.71 5.08
CA SER A 4 -14.29 6.53 5.34
C SER A 4 -13.98 5.74 4.07
N ARG A 5 -14.99 5.50 3.21
CA ARG A 5 -14.81 4.81 1.94
C ARG A 5 -13.88 5.56 1.00
N ARG A 6 -14.09 6.87 0.89
CA ARG A 6 -13.25 7.74 0.06
C ARG A 6 -11.80 7.70 0.55
N GLN A 7 -11.57 7.79 1.86
CA GLN A 7 -10.23 7.72 2.42
C GLN A 7 -9.57 6.35 2.18
N ALA A 8 -10.29 5.25 2.43
CA ALA A 8 -9.79 3.89 2.18
C ALA A 8 -9.37 3.69 0.72
N LEU A 9 -10.22 4.13 -0.23
CA LEU A 9 -9.93 4.03 -1.66
C LEU A 9 -8.75 4.92 -2.07
N LEU A 10 -8.71 6.17 -1.60
CA LEU A 10 -7.61 7.09 -1.92
C LEU A 10 -6.27 6.60 -1.37
N MET A 11 -6.25 6.09 -0.14
CA MET A 11 -5.02 5.55 0.44
C MET A 11 -4.57 4.27 -0.25
N THR A 12 -5.50 3.38 -0.62
CA THR A 12 -5.17 2.18 -1.40
C THR A 12 -4.64 2.55 -2.79
N ALA A 13 -5.24 3.54 -3.45
CA ALA A 13 -4.75 4.05 -4.74
C ALA A 13 -3.37 4.68 -4.61
N LEU A 14 -3.12 5.48 -3.56
CA LEU A 14 -1.82 6.06 -3.27
C LEU A 14 -0.76 4.96 -3.05
N SER A 15 -1.10 3.93 -2.27
CA SER A 15 -0.22 2.77 -2.05
C SER A 15 0.11 2.04 -3.36
N LEU A 16 -0.88 1.85 -4.23
CA LEU A 16 -0.68 1.23 -5.55
C LEU A 16 0.23 2.07 -6.44
N ILE A 17 -0.03 3.37 -6.54
CA ILE A 17 0.76 4.29 -7.38
C ILE A 17 2.21 4.34 -6.89
N TYR A 18 2.42 4.40 -5.57
CA TYR A 18 3.77 4.42 -5.03
C TYR A 18 4.49 3.09 -5.25
N ALA A 19 3.78 1.97 -5.03
CA ALA A 19 4.33 0.65 -5.27
C ALA A 19 4.78 0.45 -6.72
N THR A 20 3.95 0.84 -7.69
CA THR A 20 4.32 0.75 -9.11
C THR A 20 5.46 1.69 -9.47
N TYR A 21 5.48 2.90 -8.92
CA TYR A 21 6.61 3.82 -9.09
C TYR A 21 7.92 3.22 -8.55
N GLN A 22 7.89 2.63 -7.36
CA GLN A 22 9.07 2.03 -6.73
C GLN A 22 9.56 0.79 -7.50
N LEU A 23 8.64 -0.05 -7.98
CA LEU A 23 8.99 -1.25 -8.77
C LEU A 23 9.63 -0.93 -10.13
N GLN A 24 9.43 0.28 -10.66
CA GLN A 24 10.07 0.73 -11.90
C GLN A 24 11.47 1.30 -11.68
N LYS A 25 11.86 1.55 -10.42
CA LYS A 25 13.18 2.09 -10.10
C LYS A 25 14.21 0.96 -10.03
N PRO A 26 15.40 1.15 -10.62
CA PRO A 26 16.47 0.18 -10.49
C PRO A 26 16.98 0.19 -9.03
N ALA A 27 17.52 -0.95 -8.59
CA ALA A 27 17.84 -1.19 -7.17
C ALA A 27 18.87 -0.18 -6.60
N ASP A 28 19.78 0.31 -7.44
CA ASP A 28 20.76 1.35 -7.13
C ASP A 28 20.14 2.73 -6.81
N GLN A 29 18.89 2.96 -7.22
CA GLN A 29 18.12 4.18 -6.92
C GLN A 29 17.17 4.04 -5.72
N LEU A 30 17.05 2.83 -5.15
CA LEU A 30 16.21 2.58 -3.97
C LEU A 30 16.95 2.99 -2.70
N THR A 31 16.90 4.28 -2.37
CA THR A 31 17.39 4.78 -1.08
C THR A 31 16.55 4.19 0.09
N GLY A 32 17.12 4.16 1.29
CA GLY A 32 16.43 3.66 2.49
C GLY A 32 15.06 4.34 2.76
N TYR A 33 14.89 5.60 2.35
CA TYR A 33 13.62 6.30 2.43
C TYR A 33 12.54 5.73 1.49
N HIS A 34 12.92 5.30 0.29
CA HIS A 34 11.99 4.65 -0.64
C HIS A 34 11.52 3.31 -0.10
N LEU A 35 12.45 2.52 0.43
CA LEU A 35 12.14 1.24 1.07
C LEU A 35 11.21 1.43 2.28
N PHE A 36 11.48 2.42 3.13
CA PHE A 36 10.62 2.74 4.27
C PHE A 36 9.20 3.14 3.85
N LEU A 37 9.07 4.05 2.87
CA LEU A 37 7.78 4.49 2.35
C LEU A 37 7.00 3.35 1.68
N GLY A 38 7.70 2.44 0.99
CA GLY A 38 7.12 1.25 0.39
C GLY A 38 6.43 0.33 1.40
N HIS A 39 6.90 0.29 2.65
CA HIS A 39 6.26 -0.46 3.73
C HIS A 39 5.18 0.37 4.46
N LEU A 40 5.45 1.66 4.69
CA LEU A 40 4.56 2.53 5.43
C LEU A 40 3.21 2.73 4.72
N LEU A 41 3.24 2.98 3.40
CA LEU A 41 2.04 3.33 2.64
C LEU A 41 1.00 2.20 2.60
N PRO A 42 1.36 0.93 2.31
CA PRO A 42 0.41 -0.17 2.39
C PRO A 42 -0.15 -0.39 3.80
N ILE A 43 0.68 -0.22 4.85
CA ILE A 43 0.23 -0.37 6.25
C ILE A 43 -0.83 0.69 6.58
N VAL A 44 -0.53 1.97 6.28
CA VAL A 44 -1.48 3.07 6.51
C VAL A 44 -2.76 2.85 5.70
N ALA A 45 -2.64 2.46 4.44
CA ALA A 45 -3.80 2.19 3.59
C ALA A 45 -4.66 1.02 4.11
N ALA A 46 -4.05 -0.03 4.65
CA ALA A 46 -4.75 -1.13 5.31
C ALA A 46 -5.51 -0.66 6.57
N VAL A 47 -4.92 0.22 7.39
CA VAL A 47 -5.60 0.81 8.56
C VAL A 47 -6.81 1.64 8.13
N PHE A 48 -6.69 2.44 7.07
CA PHE A 48 -7.84 3.17 6.52
C PHE A 48 -8.90 2.23 5.93
N ALA A 49 -8.49 1.12 5.30
CA ALA A 49 -9.39 0.10 4.79
C ALA A 49 -10.19 -0.58 5.90
N LEU A 50 -9.59 -0.84 7.07
CA LEU A 50 -10.28 -1.43 8.24
C LEU A 50 -11.45 -0.57 8.75
N ASN A 51 -11.44 0.74 8.48
CA ASN A 51 -12.53 1.67 8.83
C ASN A 51 -13.72 1.62 7.85
N GLU A 52 -13.67 0.83 6.76
CA GLU A 52 -14.80 0.68 5.84
C GLU A 52 -15.91 -0.16 6.47
N LYS A 53 -17.15 0.34 6.39
CA LYS A 53 -18.32 -0.32 6.98
C LYS A 53 -18.81 -1.53 6.19
N LYS A 54 -18.61 -1.55 4.85
CA LYS A 54 -19.04 -2.66 4.00
C LYS A 54 -18.01 -3.80 4.11
N THR A 55 -18.35 -4.87 4.82
CA THR A 55 -17.47 -6.02 5.12
C THR A 55 -16.75 -6.58 3.89
N GLY A 56 -17.45 -6.78 2.77
CA GLY A 56 -16.81 -7.26 1.54
C GLY A 56 -15.73 -6.32 1.03
N LEU A 57 -16.04 -5.03 0.88
CA LEU A 57 -15.07 -4.03 0.40
C LEU A 57 -13.92 -3.81 1.39
N LYS A 58 -14.21 -3.85 2.70
CA LYS A 58 -13.21 -3.76 3.78
C LYS A 58 -12.12 -4.81 3.59
N TRP A 59 -12.51 -6.08 3.53
CA TRP A 59 -11.54 -7.17 3.42
C TRP A 59 -10.84 -7.20 2.06
N THR A 60 -11.51 -6.81 0.98
CA THR A 60 -10.86 -6.66 -0.33
C THR A 60 -9.74 -5.61 -0.29
N LEU A 61 -10.02 -4.40 0.24
CA LEU A 61 -9.01 -3.34 0.32
C LEU A 61 -7.87 -3.71 1.28
N VAL A 62 -8.18 -4.36 2.40
CA VAL A 62 -7.16 -4.88 3.32
C VAL A 62 -6.27 -5.92 2.63
N ALA A 63 -6.86 -6.88 1.91
CA ALA A 63 -6.11 -7.91 1.20
C ALA A 63 -5.20 -7.32 0.11
N ILE A 64 -5.67 -6.31 -0.65
CA ILE A 64 -4.86 -5.62 -1.65
C ILE A 64 -3.64 -4.95 -1.01
N ASN A 65 -3.85 -4.22 0.09
CA ASN A 65 -2.75 -3.53 0.77
C ASN A 65 -1.78 -4.51 1.47
N LEU A 66 -2.27 -5.63 2.01
CA LEU A 66 -1.40 -6.69 2.55
C LEU A 66 -0.59 -7.37 1.44
N PHE A 67 -1.19 -7.60 0.28
CA PHE A 67 -0.48 -8.16 -0.88
C PHE A 67 0.61 -7.21 -1.37
N LEU A 68 0.32 -5.91 -1.46
CA LEU A 68 1.32 -4.88 -1.78
C LEU A 68 2.44 -4.84 -0.75
N LEU A 69 2.11 -4.94 0.54
CA LEU A 69 3.11 -4.99 1.60
C LEU A 69 4.03 -6.19 1.44
N ALA A 70 3.48 -7.37 1.13
CA ALA A 70 4.28 -8.58 0.89
C ALA A 70 5.24 -8.41 -0.30
N ILE A 71 4.78 -7.77 -1.38
CA ILE A 71 5.65 -7.42 -2.52
C ILE A 71 6.78 -6.49 -2.07
N MET A 72 6.48 -5.44 -1.31
CA MET A 72 7.48 -4.47 -0.86
C MET A 72 8.51 -5.08 0.11
N VAL A 73 8.08 -5.99 0.98
CA VAL A 73 8.98 -6.78 1.84
C VAL A 73 9.91 -7.64 1.00
N TYR A 74 9.39 -8.28 -0.05
CA TYR A 74 10.21 -9.07 -0.96
C TYR A 74 11.23 -8.22 -1.72
N VAL A 75 10.83 -7.04 -2.22
CA VAL A 75 11.76 -6.09 -2.86
C VAL A 75 12.87 -5.67 -1.91
N PHE A 76 12.54 -5.37 -0.65
CA PHE A 76 13.52 -5.03 0.37
C PHE A 76 14.50 -6.16 0.69
N TRP A 77 14.05 -7.41 0.65
CA TRP A 77 14.93 -8.56 0.85
C TRP A 77 15.93 -8.74 -0.31
N MET A 78 15.55 -8.37 -1.54
CA MET A 78 16.38 -8.55 -2.73
C MET A 78 17.25 -7.35 -3.10
N SER A 79 17.01 -6.18 -2.50
CA SER A 79 17.82 -4.96 -2.67
C SER A 79 19.01 -4.95 -1.72
#